data_AF-M7W2L4-F1
#
_entry.id   AF-M7W2L4-F1
#
_cell.length_a   1.000
_cell.length_b   1.000
_cell.length_c   1.000
_cell.angle_alpha   90.00
_cell.angle_beta   90.00
_cell.angle_gamma   90.00
#
_symmetry.space_group_name_H-M   'P 1'
#
loop_
_entity.id
_entity.type
_entity.pdbx_description
1 polymer ?
#
loop_
_entity_poly.entity_id
_entity_poly.type
_entity_poly.pdbx_seq_one_letter_code
_entity_poly.pdbx_strand_id
1 'polypeptide(L)'
;MEAVLFEQLEEWTNRKVGYKLFDSDKDDWDRNISIFKQRIMNKENIIIIIEYSKGNKFGGYANEKIDKYGFINDSKSFVFSLEPKGRNEKI
;
A
#
# COMPACT_ATOMS: atom_id res chain seq x y z
N MET A 1 15.95 3.48 3.51
CA MET A 1 15.00 3.52 2.37
C MET A 1 13.56 3.32 2.84
N GLU A 2 13.26 2.37 3.74
CA GLU A 2 11.90 2.20 4.27
C GLU A 2 11.42 3.33 5.19
N ALA A 3 12.30 3.88 6.04
CA ALA A 3 11.94 4.99 6.93
C ALA A 3 11.41 6.23 6.18
N VAL A 4 12.09 6.63 5.09
CA VAL A 4 11.69 7.78 4.26
C VAL A 4 10.33 7.55 3.58
N LEU A 5 10.03 6.31 3.18
CA LEU A 5 8.72 5.98 2.62
C LEU A 5 7.63 6.17 3.67
N PHE A 6 7.81 5.59 4.86
CA PHE A 6 6.80 5.71 5.90
C PHE A 6 6.58 7.17 6.31
N GLU A 7 7.63 7.96 6.52
CA GLU A 7 7.49 9.40 6.79
C GLU A 7 6.63 10.13 5.74
N GLN A 8 6.86 9.85 4.45
CA GLN A 8 6.11 10.47 3.37
C GLN A 8 4.62 10.05 3.36
N LEU A 9 4.35 8.76 3.61
CA LEU A 9 2.98 8.25 3.71
C LEU A 9 2.27 8.80 4.95
N GLU A 10 2.99 8.95 6.06
CA GLU A 10 2.45 9.54 7.28
C GLU A 10 2.05 11.00 7.07
N GLU A 11 2.86 11.76 6.32
CA GLU A 11 2.55 13.13 5.93
C GLU A 11 1.31 13.19 5.03
N TRP A 12 1.26 12.38 3.96
CA TRP A 12 0.13 12.38 3.02
C TRP A 12 -1.19 11.97 3.65
N THR A 13 -1.14 11.05 4.62
CA THR A 13 -2.35 10.52 5.27
C THR A 13 -2.68 11.23 6.59
N ASN A 14 -1.78 12.06 7.11
CA ASN A 14 -1.84 12.63 8.46
C ASN A 14 -2.07 11.56 9.54
N ARG A 15 -1.41 10.40 9.39
CA ARG A 15 -1.55 9.23 10.26
C ARG A 15 -0.19 8.58 10.48
N LYS A 16 -0.05 7.77 11.52
CA LYS A 16 1.13 6.93 11.73
C LYS A 16 0.98 5.60 11.01
N VAL A 17 2.05 5.13 10.36
CA VAL A 17 2.06 3.80 9.75
C VAL A 17 2.00 2.77 10.89
N GLY A 18 0.98 1.93 10.82
CA GLY A 18 0.69 0.93 11.85
C GLY A 18 1.42 -0.39 11.62
N TYR A 19 0.79 -1.47 12.07
CA TYR A 19 1.30 -2.83 11.90
C TYR A 19 1.03 -3.38 10.49
N LYS A 20 1.87 -4.33 10.07
CA LYS A 20 1.71 -5.03 8.80
C LYS A 20 0.47 -5.94 8.85
N LEU A 21 -0.44 -5.78 7.89
CA LEU A 21 -1.64 -6.61 7.75
C LEU A 21 -1.36 -7.90 6.96
N PHE A 22 -0.46 -7.82 5.99
CA PHE A 22 -0.15 -8.89 5.04
C PHE A 22 1.27 -8.73 4.48
N ASP A 23 1.95 -9.84 4.23
CA ASP A 23 3.30 -9.92 3.69
C ASP A 23 3.36 -10.99 2.59
N SER A 24 3.48 -10.63 1.31
CA SER A 24 3.45 -11.62 0.22
C SER A 24 4.61 -12.62 0.24
N ASP A 25 5.69 -12.32 0.98
CA ASP A 25 6.83 -13.23 1.16
C ASP A 25 6.57 -14.29 2.24
N LYS A 26 5.53 -14.11 3.08
CA LYS A 26 5.25 -14.97 4.24
C LYS A 26 3.83 -15.51 4.27
N ASP A 27 2.87 -14.69 3.88
CA ASP A 27 1.45 -14.99 3.86
C ASP A 27 1.06 -15.52 2.47
N ASP A 28 0.11 -16.46 2.48
CA ASP A 28 -0.38 -17.07 1.25
C ASP A 28 -1.23 -16.09 0.43
N TRP A 29 -0.88 -15.94 -0.85
CA TRP A 29 -1.63 -15.16 -1.84
C TRP A 29 -2.11 -15.99 -3.04
N ASP A 30 -1.98 -17.32 -3.01
CA ASP A 30 -2.47 -18.19 -4.07
C ASP A 30 -3.96 -17.93 -4.32
N ARG A 31 -4.37 -17.99 -5.59
CA ARG A 31 -5.73 -17.63 -6.01
C ARG A 31 -6.84 -18.38 -5.27
N ASN A 32 -6.57 -19.59 -4.79
CA ASN A 32 -7.56 -20.44 -4.14
C ASN A 32 -7.56 -20.34 -2.61
N ILE A 33 -6.41 -19.97 -2.02
CA ILE A 33 -6.20 -20.01 -0.56
C ILE A 33 -5.67 -18.69 0.01
N SER A 34 -5.63 -17.62 -0.79
CA SER A 34 -5.16 -16.30 -0.39
C SER A 34 -5.86 -15.81 0.89
N ILE A 35 -5.05 -15.51 1.91
CA ILE A 35 -5.55 -14.92 3.15
C ILE A 35 -5.61 -13.39 3.08
N PHE A 36 -5.11 -12.77 2.01
CA PHE A 36 -5.05 -11.32 1.85
C PHE A 36 -6.39 -10.65 2.12
N LYS A 37 -7.45 -11.19 1.49
CA LYS A 37 -8.83 -10.74 1.69
C LYS A 37 -9.24 -10.72 3.16
N GLN A 38 -8.93 -11.80 3.89
CA GLN A 38 -9.30 -11.92 5.31
C GLN A 38 -8.55 -10.90 6.17
N ARG A 39 -7.29 -10.60 5.82
CA ARG A 39 -6.46 -9.62 6.53
C ARG A 39 -6.96 -8.18 6.37
N ILE A 40 -7.50 -7.83 5.19
CA ILE A 40 -7.93 -6.46 4.89
C ILE A 40 -9.42 -6.20 5.17
N MET A 41 -10.24 -7.25 5.29
CA MET A 41 -11.67 -7.07 5.51
C MET A 41 -11.95 -6.40 6.86
N ASN A 42 -12.90 -5.46 6.83
CA ASN A 42 -13.27 -4.60 7.96
C ASN A 42 -12.15 -3.70 8.48
N LYS A 43 -11.09 -3.48 7.69
CA LYS A 43 -10.02 -2.52 7.97
C LYS A 43 -10.23 -1.24 7.15
N GLU A 44 -9.68 -0.14 7.63
CA GLU A 44 -9.69 1.19 7.03
C GLU A 44 -8.28 1.78 7.12
N ASN A 45 -8.02 2.88 6.41
CA ASN A 45 -6.71 3.53 6.35
C ASN A 45 -5.58 2.55 5.96
N ILE A 46 -5.83 1.77 4.91
CA ILE A 46 -4.93 0.71 4.42
C ILE A 46 -3.97 1.30 3.40
N ILE A 47 -2.69 1.03 3.58
CA ILE A 47 -1.65 1.30 2.59
C ILE A 47 -1.25 -0.04 1.96
N ILE A 48 -1.30 -0.10 0.64
CA ILE A 48 -0.77 -1.22 -0.14
C ILE A 48 0.54 -0.76 -0.78
N ILE A 49 1.61 -1.53 -0.57
CA ILE A 49 2.93 -1.28 -1.14
C ILE A 49 3.29 -2.51 -1.97
N ILE A 50 3.64 -2.28 -3.23
CA ILE A 50 4.07 -3.30 -4.17
C ILE A 50 5.49 -2.96 -4.58
N GLU A 51 6.38 -3.93 -4.46
CA GLU A 51 7.76 -3.86 -4.94
C GLU A 51 7.92 -4.85 -6.10
N TYR A 52 8.10 -4.33 -7.32
CA TYR A 52 8.26 -5.17 -8.52
C TYR A 52 9.73 -5.56 -8.76
N SER A 53 10.65 -4.66 -8.41
CA SER A 53 12.09 -4.85 -8.54
C SER A 53 12.78 -4.02 -7.48
N LYS A 54 13.96 -4.44 -7.01
CA LYS A 54 14.72 -3.79 -5.93
C LYS A 54 14.70 -2.25 -6.05
N GLY A 55 13.97 -1.60 -5.14
CA GLY A 55 13.91 -0.14 -5.03
C GLY A 55 12.81 0.56 -5.85
N ASN A 56 12.09 -0.12 -6.74
CA ASN A 56 10.92 0.41 -7.43
C ASN A 56 9.65 0.02 -6.67
N LYS A 57 9.05 0.99 -5.99
CA LYS A 57 7.87 0.78 -5.14
C LYS A 57 6.72 1.64 -5.63
N PHE A 58 5.54 1.04 -5.72
CA PHE A 58 4.31 1.76 -6.02
C PHE A 58 3.18 1.19 -5.18
N GLY A 59 2.03 1.83 -5.20
CA GLY A 59 0.95 1.40 -4.33
C GLY A 59 -0.23 2.34 -4.32
N GLY A 60 -1.03 2.20 -3.27
CA GLY A 60 -2.17 3.06 -3.04
C GLY A 60 -2.57 3.09 -1.58
N TYR A 61 -3.34 4.10 -1.25
CA TYR A 61 -3.97 4.29 0.04
C TYR A 61 -5.48 4.23 -0.12
N ALA A 62 -6.13 3.43 0.72
CA ALA A 62 -7.57 3.42 0.91
C ALA A 62 -7.87 3.97 2.30
N ASN A 63 -8.53 5.12 2.36
CA ASN A 63 -9.01 5.72 3.59
C ASN A 63 -10.22 4.97 4.14
N GLU A 64 -11.20 4.70 3.27
CA GLU A 64 -12.47 4.10 3.66
C GLU A 64 -12.33 2.63 4.06
N LYS A 65 -13.29 2.17 4.87
CA LYS A 65 -13.36 0.79 5.31
C LYS A 65 -13.63 -0.15 4.14
N ILE A 66 -12.86 -1.23 4.05
CA ILE A 66 -13.15 -2.33 3.13
C ILE A 66 -14.20 -3.23 3.80
N ASP A 67 -15.47 -3.08 3.43
CA ASP A 67 -16.60 -3.81 4.03
C ASP A 67 -17.42 -4.63 3.02
N LYS A 68 -17.09 -4.53 1.73
CA LYS A 68 -17.79 -5.22 0.64
C LYS A 68 -16.84 -5.66 -0.46
N TYR A 69 -17.37 -6.51 -1.35
CA TYR A 69 -16.72 -6.84 -2.61
C TYR A 69 -17.10 -5.82 -3.68
N GLY A 70 -16.11 -5.41 -4.48
CA GLY A 70 -16.30 -4.47 -5.58
C GLY A 70 -15.81 -3.07 -5.25
N PHE A 71 -16.33 -2.07 -5.97
CA PHE A 71 -15.86 -0.70 -5.87
C PHE A 71 -16.33 -0.02 -4.58
N ILE A 72 -15.39 0.63 -3.92
CA ILE A 72 -15.62 1.50 -2.76
C ILE A 72 -15.43 2.94 -3.23
N ASN A 73 -16.36 3.81 -2.86
CA ASN A 73 -16.22 5.24 -3.15
C ASN A 73 -15.38 5.86 -2.05
N ASP A 74 -14.17 6.28 -2.37
CA ASP A 74 -13.23 6.86 -1.42
C ASP A 74 -12.56 8.08 -2.05
N SER A 75 -13.07 9.27 -1.71
CA SER A 75 -12.57 10.54 -2.23
C SER A 75 -11.19 10.92 -1.67
N LYS A 76 -10.69 10.21 -0.66
CA LYS A 76 -9.37 10.41 -0.05
C LYS A 76 -8.38 9.34 -0.48
N SER A 77 -8.81 8.36 -1.27
CA SER A 77 -7.92 7.37 -1.84
C SER A 77 -6.97 8.01 -2.85
N PHE A 78 -5.77 7.46 -2.93
CA PHE A 78 -4.78 7.88 -3.92
C PHE A 78 -3.87 6.72 -4.29
N VAL A 79 -3.25 6.83 -5.47
CA VAL A 79 -2.18 5.94 -5.93
C VAL A 79 -0.86 6.69 -5.93
N PHE A 80 0.24 5.98 -5.73
CA PHE A 80 1.57 6.56 -5.72
C PHE A 80 2.59 5.66 -6.40
N SER A 81 3.66 6.29 -6.88
CA SER A 81 4.88 5.63 -7.35
C SER A 81 6.08 6.32 -6.71
N LEU A 82 7.03 5.54 -6.25
CA LEU A 82 8.30 6.00 -5.69
C LEU A 82 9.38 5.59 -6.66
N GLU A 83 9.87 6.56 -7.42
CA GLU A 83 11.02 6.35 -8.26
C GLU A 83 12.30 6.47 -7.41
N PRO A 84 13.33 5.68 -7.71
CA PRO A 84 14.65 5.89 -7.15
C PRO A 84 15.08 7.34 -7.44
N LYS A 85 15.53 8.07 -6.42
CA LYS A 85 16.17 9.38 -6.61
C LYS A 85 17.33 9.21 -7.60
N GLY A 86 17.15 9.65 -8.85
CA GLY A 86 18.15 9.50 -9.92
C GLY A 86 17.59 9.50 -11.34
N ARG A 87 16.28 9.30 -11.56
CA ARG A 87 15.71 9.28 -12.93
C ARG A 87 15.44 10.66 -13.55
N ASN A 88 15.85 11.74 -12.87
CA ASN A 88 15.80 13.12 -13.36
C ASN A 88 17.18 13.70 -13.70
N GLU A 89 18.16 12.86 -14.05
CA GLU A 89 19.30 13.35 -14.85
C GLU A 89 18.84 13.41 -16.31
N LYS A 90 18.61 14.66 -16.76
CA LYS A 90 18.18 15.01 -18.12
C LYS A 90 19.04 14.31 -19.18
N ILE A 91 18.37 13.73 -20.18
CA ILE A 91 18.96 13.42 -21.50
C ILE A 91 19.04 14.74 -22.29
#